data_AF-A0A9W9JLA4-F1
#
_entry.id   AF-A0A9W9JLA4-F1
#
_cell.length_a   1.000
_cell.length_b   1.000
_cell.length_c   1.000
_cell.angle_alpha   90.00
_cell.angle_beta   90.00
_cell.angle_gamma   90.00
#
_symmetry.space_group_name_H-M   'P 1'
#
loop_
_entity.id
_entity.type
_entity.pdbx_description
1 polymer ?
#
loop_
_entity_poly.entity_id
_entity_poly.type
_entity_poly.pdbx_seq_one_letter_code
_entity_poly.pdbx_strand_id
1 'polypeptide(L)'
;MAKAMVPGQARPTALDDRLGFKWHSACRHTHPSVDALLTVMKRHNVGFDDIETSHRHSLTERKGLDSYQSKFSMGFARAVAAKNGRASVTDLTEDTFKDPALRALQKRVTMQHDPDIDAAFP
;
A
#
# COMPACT_ATOMS: atom_id res chain seq x y z
N MET A 1 -2.35 -22.73 -10.12
CA MET A 1 -2.42 -22.77 -11.61
C MET A 1 -3.55 -21.89 -12.11
N ALA A 2 -3.25 -20.77 -12.79
CA ALA A 2 -4.28 -19.96 -13.45
C ALA A 2 -4.81 -20.73 -14.66
N LYS A 3 -6.09 -21.15 -14.64
CA LYS A 3 -6.73 -21.77 -15.81
C LYS A 3 -6.88 -20.72 -16.91
N ALA A 4 -6.32 -21.00 -18.08
CA ALA A 4 -6.39 -20.12 -19.25
C ALA A 4 -7.85 -19.75 -19.60
N MET A 5 -8.03 -18.56 -20.18
CA MET A 5 -9.31 -18.10 -20.72
C MET A 5 -9.76 -19.06 -21.83
N VAL A 6 -11.00 -19.56 -21.73
CA VAL A 6 -11.63 -20.37 -22.78
C VAL A 6 -12.57 -19.45 -23.55
N PRO A 7 -12.29 -19.12 -24.83
CA PRO A 7 -13.14 -18.27 -25.64
C PRO A 7 -14.58 -18.81 -25.70
N GLY A 8 -15.58 -17.93 -25.58
CA GLY A 8 -17.00 -18.27 -25.70
C GLY A 8 -17.65 -18.88 -24.46
N GLN A 9 -16.91 -19.12 -23.37
CA GLN A 9 -17.47 -19.66 -22.13
C GLN A 9 -17.55 -18.57 -21.06
N ALA A 10 -18.77 -18.04 -20.82
CA ALA A 10 -19.01 -17.20 -19.66
C ALA A 10 -18.81 -18.03 -18.39
N ARG A 11 -18.00 -17.51 -17.45
CA ARG A 11 -17.88 -18.06 -16.10
C ARG A 11 -18.37 -17.00 -15.13
N PRO A 12 -19.69 -16.94 -14.88
CA PRO A 12 -20.26 -15.97 -13.95
C PRO A 12 -19.55 -16.04 -12.59
N THR A 13 -19.13 -17.25 -12.19
CA THR A 13 -18.43 -17.50 -10.93
C THR A 13 -16.97 -17.01 -10.85
N ALA A 14 -16.43 -16.47 -11.96
CA ALA A 14 -15.05 -16.01 -12.01
C ALA A 14 -14.83 -14.67 -11.31
N LEU A 15 -15.92 -13.92 -11.05
CA LEU A 15 -15.87 -12.62 -10.39
C LEU A 15 -15.96 -12.74 -8.86
N ASP A 16 -16.49 -13.83 -8.35
CA ASP A 16 -17.06 -13.95 -7.01
C ASP A 16 -15.94 -14.12 -5.98
N ASP A 17 -15.03 -15.05 -6.26
CA ASP A 17 -14.01 -15.49 -5.28
C ASP A 17 -12.68 -14.73 -5.41
N ARG A 18 -12.55 -13.85 -6.40
CA ARG A 18 -11.27 -13.19 -6.74
C ARG A 18 -11.35 -11.66 -6.84
N LEU A 19 -12.52 -11.08 -6.61
CA LEU A 19 -12.69 -9.63 -6.58
C LEU A 19 -12.07 -9.06 -5.30
N GLY A 20 -11.22 -8.05 -5.47
CA GLY A 20 -10.69 -7.26 -4.36
C GLY A 20 -11.20 -5.83 -4.44
N PHE A 21 -11.74 -5.33 -3.32
CA PHE A 21 -12.08 -3.91 -3.19
C PHE A 21 -10.83 -3.09 -2.86
N LYS A 22 -10.71 -1.91 -3.47
CA LYS A 22 -9.63 -0.97 -3.20
C LYS A 22 -10.06 0.03 -2.14
N TRP A 23 -9.57 -0.15 -0.92
CA TRP A 23 -9.80 0.78 0.18
C TRP A 23 -8.85 1.98 0.15
N HIS A 24 -7.62 1.76 -0.30
CA HIS A 24 -6.61 2.81 -0.47
C HIS A 24 -6.45 3.23 -1.93
N SER A 25 -6.17 4.50 -2.17
CA SER A 25 -5.92 5.05 -3.50
C SER A 25 -4.51 4.73 -4.01
N ALA A 26 -4.19 3.44 -4.05
CA ALA A 26 -2.89 2.91 -4.42
C ALA A 26 -2.98 1.61 -5.24
N CYS A 27 -1.84 1.18 -5.77
CA CYS A 27 -1.70 -0.10 -6.47
C CYS A 27 -2.00 -1.28 -5.54
N ARG A 28 -2.42 -2.42 -6.10
CA ARG A 28 -2.91 -3.60 -5.35
C ARG A 28 -1.96 -4.02 -4.22
N HIS A 29 -0.65 -4.03 -4.46
CA HIS A 29 0.36 -4.48 -3.48
C HIS A 29 0.54 -3.52 -2.30
N THR A 30 0.09 -2.27 -2.41
CA THR A 30 0.20 -1.28 -1.32
C THR A 30 -0.85 -1.50 -0.24
N HIS A 31 -2.02 -2.08 -0.56
CA HIS A 31 -3.12 -2.21 0.40
C HIS A 31 -2.74 -3.07 1.62
N PRO A 32 -2.22 -4.30 1.47
CA PRO A 32 -1.85 -5.11 2.63
C PRO A 32 -0.77 -4.45 3.49
N SER A 33 0.15 -3.69 2.88
CA SER A 33 1.20 -2.99 3.63
C SER A 33 0.66 -1.82 4.45
N VAL A 34 -0.33 -1.08 3.92
CA VAL A 34 -1.03 -0.02 4.66
C VAL A 34 -1.87 -0.62 5.78
N ASP A 35 -2.63 -1.68 5.51
CA ASP A 35 -3.49 -2.32 6.51
C ASP A 35 -2.66 -2.92 7.66
N ALA A 36 -1.52 -3.55 7.34
CA ALA A 36 -0.59 -4.06 8.34
C ALA A 36 -0.02 -2.95 9.22
N LEU A 37 0.39 -1.82 8.62
CA LEU A 37 0.87 -0.66 9.38
C LEU A 37 -0.19 -0.14 10.34
N LEU A 38 -1.40 0.13 9.84
CA LEU A 38 -2.51 0.63 10.66
C LEU A 38 -2.87 -0.34 11.79
N THR A 39 -2.81 -1.65 11.52
CA THR A 39 -3.05 -2.69 12.52
C THR A 39 -2.00 -2.67 13.62
N VAL A 40 -0.72 -2.57 13.27
CA VAL A 40 0.39 -2.48 14.24
C VAL A 40 0.27 -1.20 15.05
N MET A 41 0.04 -0.06 14.40
CA MET A 41 -0.12 1.22 15.07
C MET A 41 -1.26 1.17 16.10
N LYS A 42 -2.41 0.63 15.70
CA LYS A 42 -3.56 0.47 16.59
C LYS A 42 -3.28 -0.50 17.75
N ARG A 43 -2.67 -1.66 17.46
CA ARG A 43 -2.39 -2.69 18.47
C ARG A 43 -1.40 -2.22 19.53
N HIS A 44 -0.42 -1.41 19.14
CA HIS A 44 0.67 -0.96 20.00
C HIS A 44 0.56 0.51 20.43
N ASN A 45 -0.54 1.19 20.09
CA ASN A 45 -0.76 2.61 20.37
C ASN A 45 0.41 3.50 19.89
N VAL A 46 0.91 3.23 18.68
CA VAL A 46 2.01 3.98 18.04
C VAL A 46 1.40 5.11 17.23
N GLY A 47 1.78 6.35 17.55
CA GLY A 47 1.44 7.55 16.79
C GLY A 47 2.31 7.73 15.54
N PHE A 48 1.93 8.68 14.69
CA PHE A 48 2.70 9.01 13.48
C PHE A 48 4.14 9.42 13.79
N ASP A 49 4.33 10.23 14.83
CA ASP A 49 5.64 10.77 15.20
C ASP A 49 6.56 9.73 15.88
N ASP A 50 5.99 8.61 16.34
CA ASP A 50 6.74 7.50 16.94
C ASP A 50 7.40 6.59 15.88
N ILE A 51 7.10 6.81 14.59
CA ILE A 51 7.60 5.97 13.50
C ILE A 51 9.00 6.44 13.05
N GLU A 52 10.03 5.79 13.58
CA GLU A 52 11.42 6.05 13.20
C GLU A 52 11.80 5.38 11.88
N THR A 53 11.50 4.09 11.73
CA THR A 53 11.76 3.31 10.52
C THR A 53 10.60 2.36 10.27
N SER A 54 10.36 2.06 8.99
CA SER A 54 9.27 1.19 8.59
C SER A 54 9.73 0.29 7.46
N HIS A 55 9.85 -1.01 7.74
CA HIS A 55 10.21 -2.02 6.76
C HIS A 55 8.98 -2.49 5.96
N ARG A 56 9.19 -2.85 4.70
CA ARG A 56 8.19 -3.52 3.86
C ARG A 56 8.84 -4.57 2.96
N HIS A 57 8.00 -5.52 2.55
CA HIS A 57 8.31 -6.49 1.51
C HIS A 57 7.54 -6.12 0.24
N SER A 58 8.26 -5.96 -0.86
CA SER A 58 7.71 -5.70 -2.20
C SER A 58 8.77 -6.11 -3.24
N LEU A 59 8.42 -6.13 -4.51
CA LEU A 59 9.36 -6.31 -5.62
C LEU A 59 9.82 -4.98 -6.23
N THR A 60 9.03 -3.91 -6.08
CA THR A 60 9.38 -2.56 -6.58
C THR A 60 8.90 -1.45 -5.63
N GLU A 61 9.62 -0.33 -5.63
CA GLU A 61 9.17 0.93 -5.02
C GLU A 61 9.38 2.08 -6.01
N ARG A 62 8.43 3.01 -6.04
CA ARG A 62 8.62 4.32 -6.68
C ARG A 62 8.58 5.42 -5.63
N LYS A 63 9.35 6.48 -5.84
CA LYS A 63 9.15 7.74 -5.12
C LYS A 63 7.93 8.43 -5.73
N GLY A 64 6.87 8.60 -4.96
CA GLY A 64 5.69 9.33 -5.41
C GLY A 64 5.95 10.82 -5.32
N LEU A 65 6.18 11.53 -6.42
CA LEU A 65 6.44 12.97 -6.40
C LEU A 65 5.17 13.79 -6.68
N ASP A 66 4.24 13.21 -7.44
CA ASP A 66 2.96 13.79 -7.84
C ASP A 66 1.79 12.83 -7.58
N SER A 67 0.57 13.25 -7.94
CA SER A 67 -0.66 12.45 -7.75
C SER A 67 -0.65 11.11 -8.46
N TYR A 68 -0.05 11.04 -9.65
CA TYR A 68 -0.01 9.81 -10.43
C TYR A 68 1.01 8.83 -9.87
N GLN A 69 2.24 9.29 -9.66
CA GLN A 69 3.34 8.47 -9.15
C GLN A 69 3.08 7.98 -7.72
N SER A 70 2.41 8.77 -6.90
CA SER A 70 2.12 8.43 -5.51
C SER A 70 1.23 7.20 -5.36
N LYS A 71 0.38 6.90 -6.36
CA LYS A 71 -0.41 5.66 -6.40
C LYS A 71 0.46 4.40 -6.45
N PHE A 72 1.72 4.53 -6.86
CA PHE A 72 2.72 3.46 -6.94
C PHE A 72 3.83 3.61 -5.90
N SER A 73 3.71 4.56 -4.98
CA SER A 73 4.66 4.75 -3.88
C SER A 73 4.07 4.20 -2.60
N MET A 74 4.48 2.98 -2.25
CA MET A 74 3.98 2.34 -1.04
C MET A 74 4.42 3.12 0.21
N GLY A 75 5.62 3.72 0.17
CA GLY A 75 6.12 4.52 1.29
C GLY A 75 5.30 5.79 1.52
N PHE A 76 4.90 6.46 0.43
CA PHE A 76 4.05 7.64 0.54
C PHE A 76 2.64 7.27 1.03
N ALA A 77 2.04 6.22 0.46
CA ALA A 77 0.72 5.77 0.89
C ALA A 77 0.70 5.37 2.38
N ARG A 78 1.74 4.68 2.87
CA ARG A 78 1.90 4.38 4.30
C ARG A 78 2.04 5.64 5.14
N ALA A 79 2.79 6.65 4.69
CA ALA A 79 2.94 7.89 5.43
C ALA A 79 1.60 8.63 5.56
N VAL A 80 0.84 8.74 4.47
CA VAL A 80 -0.51 9.34 4.49
C VAL A 80 -1.42 8.55 5.43
N ALA A 81 -1.42 7.22 5.34
CA ALA A 81 -2.24 6.38 6.20
C ALA A 81 -1.86 6.48 7.68
N ALA A 82 -0.57 6.51 8.02
CA ALA A 82 -0.10 6.68 9.38
C ALA A 82 -0.58 8.01 9.99
N LYS A 83 -0.59 9.08 9.19
CA LYS A 83 -1.01 10.41 9.65
C LYS A 83 -2.53 10.54 9.76
N ASN A 84 -3.26 10.02 8.77
CA ASN A 84 -4.71 10.28 8.62
C ASN A 84 -5.59 9.08 9.01
N GLY A 85 -5.00 7.94 9.36
CA GLY A 85 -5.68 6.66 9.57
C GLY A 85 -6.18 5.99 8.28
N ARG A 86 -5.97 6.61 7.11
CA ARG A 86 -6.37 6.10 5.78
C ARG A 86 -5.57 6.78 4.67
N ALA A 87 -5.52 6.16 3.49
CA ALA A 87 -4.94 6.75 2.27
C ALA A 87 -5.94 6.70 1.12
N SER A 88 -7.07 7.41 1.26
CA SER A 88 -8.13 7.45 0.25
C SER A 88 -7.84 8.50 -0.83
N VAL A 89 -8.74 8.62 -1.82
CA VAL A 89 -8.54 9.54 -2.95
C VAL A 89 -8.54 11.00 -2.50
N THR A 90 -9.33 11.32 -1.48
CA THR A 90 -9.44 12.67 -0.92
C THR A 90 -8.25 13.03 -0.03
N ASP A 91 -7.45 12.05 0.38
CA ASP A 91 -6.25 12.28 1.19
C ASP A 91 -5.01 12.52 0.31
N LEU A 92 -5.09 12.29 -1.01
CA LEU A 92 -4.01 12.47 -1.98
C LEU A 92 -4.14 13.81 -2.74
N THR A 93 -3.96 14.92 -2.03
CA THR A 93 -4.06 16.28 -2.56
C THR A 93 -2.68 16.90 -2.82
N GLU A 94 -2.65 18.04 -3.51
CA GLU A 94 -1.42 18.83 -3.68
C GLU A 94 -0.73 19.17 -2.36
N ASP A 95 -1.52 19.52 -1.34
CA ASP A 95 -0.99 19.87 -0.02
C ASP A 95 -0.33 18.66 0.64
N THR A 96 -0.96 17.48 0.52
CA THR A 96 -0.37 16.23 1.00
C THR A 96 0.98 15.94 0.32
N PHE A 97 1.13 16.26 -0.97
CA PHE A 97 2.40 16.08 -1.67
C PHE A 97 3.48 17.09 -1.26
N LYS A 98 3.10 18.24 -0.72
CA LYS A 98 4.03 19.27 -0.24
C LYS A 98 4.34 19.12 1.25
N ASP A 99 3.61 18.27 1.98
CA ASP A 99 3.77 18.06 3.41
C ASP A 99 5.16 17.47 3.75
N PRO A 100 6.04 18.24 4.44
CA PRO A 100 7.40 17.80 4.74
C PRO A 100 7.45 16.61 5.71
N ALA A 101 6.45 16.45 6.59
CA ALA A 101 6.41 15.34 7.55
C ALA A 101 6.14 14.02 6.82
N LEU A 102 5.22 14.03 5.84
CA LEU A 102 4.95 12.86 5.00
C LEU A 102 6.16 12.51 4.14
N ARG A 103 6.88 13.50 3.61
CA ARG A 103 8.13 13.29 2.87
C ARG A 103 9.24 12.74 3.76
N ALA A 104 9.33 13.19 5.01
CA ALA A 104 10.29 12.67 5.96
C ALA A 104 10.03 11.19 6.26
N LEU A 105 8.79 10.81 6.56
CA LEU A 105 8.45 9.42 6.81
C LEU A 105 8.64 8.54 5.55
N GLN A 106 8.23 9.02 4.37
CA GLN A 106 8.47 8.31 3.11
C GLN A 106 9.96 7.97 2.90
N LYS A 107 10.88 8.85 3.27
CA LYS A 107 12.34 8.62 3.18
C LYS A 107 12.85 7.58 4.18
N ARG A 108 12.15 7.39 5.30
CA ARG A 108 12.48 6.42 6.35
C ARG A 108 11.89 5.03 6.09
N VAL A 109 11.02 4.89 5.09
CA VAL A 109 10.48 3.59 4.67
C VAL A 109 11.54 2.86 3.85
N THR A 110 12.01 1.73 4.38
CA THR A 110 13.00 0.88 3.72
C THR A 110 12.37 -0.39 3.20
N MET A 111 12.94 -0.90 2.12
CA MET A 111 12.47 -2.07 1.43
C MET A 111 13.39 -3.24 1.76
N GLN A 112 12.81 -4.34 2.22
CA GLN A 112 13.53 -5.55 2.57
C GLN A 112 12.89 -6.72 1.84
N HIS A 113 13.72 -7.54 1.18
CA HIS A 113 13.24 -8.79 0.64
C HIS A 113 13.27 -9.86 1.74
N ASP A 114 12.21 -10.63 1.84
CA ASP A 114 12.09 -11.75 2.76
C ASP A 114 11.64 -12.96 1.94
N PRO A 115 12.50 -14.00 1.82
CA PRO A 115 12.20 -15.18 1.01
C PRO A 115 10.99 -15.97 1.48
N ASP A 116 10.72 -16.00 2.79
CA ASP A 116 9.61 -16.76 3.35
C ASP A 116 8.27 -16.07 3.04
N ILE A 117 8.24 -14.74 3.10
CA ILE A 117 7.08 -13.93 2.70
C ILE A 117 6.86 -14.01 1.19
N ASP A 118 7.91 -13.97 0.39
CA ASP A 118 7.81 -14.07 -1.07
C ASP A 118 7.30 -15.45 -1.51
N ALA A 119 7.79 -16.53 -0.87
CA ALA A 119 7.30 -17.89 -1.11
C ALA A 119 5.82 -18.09 -0.71
N ALA A 120 5.34 -17.32 0.27
CA ALA A 120 3.94 -17.31 0.70
C ALA A 120 3.04 -16.39 -0.15
N PHE A 121 3.60 -15.62 -1.10
CA PHE A 121 2.84 -14.70 -1.94
C PHE A 121 1.94 -15.50 -2.93
N PRO A 122 0.64 -15.14 -3.06
CA PRO A 122 -0.31 -15.90 -3.87
C PRO A 122 -0.17 -15.75 -5.40
#